data_AF-A0A556VYR1-F1
#
_entry.id   AF-A0A556VYR1-F1
#
_cell.length_a   1.000
_cell.length_b   1.000
_cell.length_c   1.000
_cell.angle_alpha   90.00
_cell.angle_beta   90.00
_cell.angle_gamma   90.00
#
_symmetry.space_group_name_H-M   'P 1'
#
loop_
_entity.id
_entity.type
_entity.pdbx_description
1 polymer ?
#
loop_
_entity_poly.entity_id
_entity_poly.type
_entity_poly.pdbx_seq_one_letter_code
_entity_poly.pdbx_strand_id
1 'polypeptide(L)'
;MAAHADISFVTVRRRFDFRSIEIGRWVTPAERDRAAGRFLHALDDLMALLQGPEHLVSLRGTLGLQYGIGGQLGVAAHYLPASR
;
A
#
# COMPACT_ATOMS: atom_id res chain seq x y z
N MET A 1 3.12 -21.09 17.32
CA MET A 1 2.70 -19.68 17.52
C MET A 1 3.51 -18.80 16.59
N ALA A 2 3.08 -18.64 15.34
CA ALA A 2 3.80 -17.80 14.38
C ALA A 2 3.87 -16.38 14.95
N ALA A 3 5.07 -15.82 15.05
CA ALA A 3 5.26 -14.42 15.37
C ALA A 3 4.37 -13.62 14.41
N HIS A 4 3.45 -12.82 14.95
CA HIS A 4 2.80 -11.80 14.13
C HIS A 4 3.93 -10.85 13.74
N ALA A 5 4.54 -11.08 12.58
CA ALA A 5 5.52 -10.16 12.03
C ALA A 5 4.82 -8.80 11.99
N ASP A 6 5.39 -7.80 12.67
CA ASP A 6 4.81 -6.47 12.74
C ASP A 6 4.46 -6.00 11.33
N ILE A 7 3.15 -5.91 11.05
CA ILE A 7 2.67 -5.58 9.71
C ILE A 7 3.07 -4.14 9.45
N SER A 8 3.97 -3.96 8.48
CA SER A 8 4.50 -2.67 8.08
C SER A 8 4.35 -2.49 6.58
N PHE A 9 4.53 -1.26 6.10
CA PHE A 9 4.58 -1.03 4.65
C PHE A 9 5.74 -1.75 3.96
N VAL A 10 6.79 -2.17 4.69
CA VAL A 10 7.83 -3.06 4.15
C VAL A 10 7.25 -4.45 3.86
N THR A 11 6.40 -4.96 4.75
CA THR A 11 5.67 -6.23 4.56
C THR A 11 4.74 -6.14 3.35
N VAL A 12 3.94 -5.06 3.26
CA VAL A 12 3.04 -4.82 2.12
C VAL A 12 3.79 -4.74 0.79
N ARG A 13 4.88 -3.95 0.74
CA ARG A 13 5.70 -3.79 -0.47
C ARG A 13 6.26 -5.12 -0.95
N ARG A 14 6.81 -5.93 -0.05
CA ARG A 14 7.42 -7.22 -0.38
C ARG A 14 6.39 -8.24 -0.85
N ARG A 15 5.21 -8.27 -0.23
CA ARG A 15 4.18 -9.26 -0.54
C ARG A 15 3.57 -9.05 -1.93
N PHE A 16 3.20 -7.81 -2.26
CA PHE A 16 2.57 -7.51 -3.56
C PHE A 16 3.57 -7.04 -4.61
N ASP A 17 4.86 -6.96 -4.29
CA ASP A 17 5.92 -6.48 -5.19
C ASP A 17 5.68 -5.05 -5.71
N PHE A 18 5.25 -4.11 -4.86
CA PHE A 18 5.10 -2.71 -5.28
C PHE A 18 6.47 -2.07 -5.61
N ARG A 19 6.51 -1.28 -6.69
CA ARG A 19 7.70 -0.53 -7.13
C ARG A 19 8.27 0.33 -6.00
N SER A 20 7.40 1.10 -5.37
CA SER A 20 7.71 1.93 -4.21
C SER A 20 6.49 2.05 -3.31
N ILE A 21 6.74 2.22 -2.01
CA ILE A 21 5.73 2.71 -1.07
C ILE A 21 6.35 3.90 -0.34
N GLU A 22 5.74 5.06 -0.46
CA GLU A 22 6.21 6.30 0.17
C GLU A 22 5.20 6.80 1.20
N ILE A 23 5.71 7.19 2.36
CA ILE A 23 4.90 7.68 3.48
C ILE A 23 5.20 9.15 3.69
N GLY A 24 4.15 9.97 3.75
CA GLY A 24 4.28 11.40 3.96
C GLY A 24 4.87 11.75 5.33
N ARG A 25 5.64 12.84 5.37
CA ARG A 25 6.35 13.31 6.58
C ARG A 25 5.46 13.60 7.78
N TRP A 26 4.17 13.86 7.55
CA TRP A 26 3.19 14.22 8.58
C TRP A 26 2.47 13.01 9.17
N VAL A 27 2.66 11.82 8.58
CA VAL A 27 2.04 10.58 9.06
C VAL A 27 2.74 10.14 10.33
N THR A 28 1.99 10.06 11.43
CA THR A 28 2.54 9.59 12.70
C THR A 28 2.90 8.10 12.64
N PRO A 29 3.88 7.61 13.42
CA PRO A 29 4.21 6.17 13.44
C PRO A 29 2.99 5.29 13.75
N ALA A 30 2.19 5.65 14.75
CA ALA A 30 0.99 4.91 15.12
C ALA A 30 -0.07 4.90 14.00
N GLU A 31 -0.20 5.98 13.24
CA GLU A 31 -1.07 6.00 12.05
C GLU A 31 -0.52 5.13 10.94
N ARG A 32 0.79 5.24 10.63
CA ARG A 32 1.48 4.44 9.63
C ARG A 32 1.28 2.95 9.87
N ASP A 33 1.47 2.49 11.11
CA ASP A 33 1.39 1.07 11.44
C ASP A 33 -0.06 0.57 11.35
N ARG A 34 -1.05 1.37 11.79
CA ARG A 34 -2.48 1.09 11.58
C ARG A 34 -2.85 1.05 10.08
N ALA A 35 -2.31 1.99 9.30
CA ALA A 35 -2.55 2.06 7.86
C ALA A 35 -1.95 0.83 7.15
N ALA A 36 -0.75 0.40 7.50
CA ALA A 36 -0.11 -0.79 6.93
C ALA A 36 -0.98 -2.04 7.07
N GLY A 37 -1.56 -2.28 8.25
CA GLY A 37 -2.51 -3.38 8.47
C GLY A 37 -3.75 -3.28 7.58
N ARG A 38 -4.34 -2.08 7.47
CA ARG A 38 -5.51 -1.85 6.61
C ARG A 38 -5.21 -2.04 5.13
N PHE A 39 -4.06 -1.55 4.66
CA PHE A 39 -3.62 -1.76 3.28
C PHE A 39 -3.42 -3.24 3.00
N LEU A 40 -2.77 -3.99 3.89
CA LEU A 40 -2.58 -5.42 3.71
C LEU A 40 -3.92 -6.13 3.51
N HIS A 41 -4.90 -5.91 4.40
CA HIS A 41 -6.21 -6.54 4.30
C HIS A 41 -6.98 -6.10 3.05
N ALA A 42 -7.00 -4.80 2.73
CA ALA A 42 -7.70 -4.30 1.55
C ALA A 42 -7.11 -4.83 0.23
N LEU A 43 -5.79 -5.03 0.16
CA LEU A 43 -5.12 -5.57 -1.01
C LEU A 43 -5.30 -7.10 -1.11
N ASP A 44 -5.38 -7.80 0.02
CA ASP A 44 -5.78 -9.21 0.07
C ASP A 44 -7.20 -9.40 -0.45
N ASP A 45 -8.14 -8.56 0.01
CA ASP A 45 -9.53 -8.57 -0.45
C ASP A 45 -9.62 -8.28 -1.96
N LEU A 46 -8.87 -7.29 -2.44
CA LEU A 46 -8.81 -6.96 -3.87
C LEU A 46 -8.25 -8.12 -4.71
N MET A 47 -7.16 -8.75 -4.25
CA MET A 47 -6.57 -9.90 -4.92
C MET A 47 -7.57 -11.06 -5.01
N ALA A 48 -8.26 -11.36 -3.90
CA ALA A 48 -9.27 -12.41 -3.84
C ALA A 48 -10.42 -12.12 -4.80
N LEU A 49 -10.90 -10.87 -4.85
CA LEU A 49 -11.95 -10.44 -5.77
C LEU A 49 -11.54 -10.58 -7.24
N LEU A 50 -10.28 -10.26 -7.57
CA LEU A 50 -9.76 -10.35 -8.93
C LEU A 50 -9.38 -11.78 -9.35
N GLN A 51 -9.38 -12.74 -8.42
CA GLN A 51 -8.96 -14.13 -8.65
C GLN A 51 -7.58 -14.24 -9.33
N GLY A 52 -6.66 -13.33 -8.97
CA GLY A 52 -5.35 -13.18 -9.61
C GLY A 52 -4.18 -13.43 -8.66
N PRO A 53 -2.95 -13.51 -9.19
CA PRO A 53 -1.74 -13.61 -8.37
C PRO A 53 -1.42 -12.29 -7.65
N GLU A 54 -0.62 -12.34 -6.57
CA GLU A 54 -0.26 -11.16 -5.75
C GLU A 54 0.28 -9.98 -6.58
N HIS A 55 1.17 -10.25 -7.54
CA HIS A 55 1.78 -9.22 -8.38
C HIS A 55 0.80 -8.52 -9.34
N LEU A 56 -0.44 -9.04 -9.51
CA LEU A 56 -1.45 -8.36 -10.32
C LEU A 56 -1.90 -7.05 -9.66
N VAL A 57 -1.96 -7.02 -8.32
CA VAL A 57 -2.37 -5.86 -7.52
C VAL A 57 -1.40 -4.68 -7.70
N SER A 58 -0.11 -4.96 -7.87
CA SER A 58 0.92 -3.94 -8.12
C SER A 58 1.15 -3.64 -9.60
N LEU A 59 0.25 -4.08 -10.48
CA LEU A 59 0.43 -4.00 -11.94
C LEU A 59 1.78 -4.59 -12.38
N ARG A 60 2.09 -5.79 -11.90
CA ARG A 60 3.35 -6.51 -12.16
C ARG A 60 4.58 -5.72 -11.70
N GLY A 61 4.49 -5.12 -10.51
CA GLY A 61 5.55 -4.33 -9.89
C GLY A 61 5.86 -2.99 -10.54
N THR A 62 4.96 -2.49 -11.39
CA THR A 62 5.10 -1.17 -12.00
C THR A 62 4.41 -0.08 -11.20
N LEU A 63 3.43 -0.42 -10.35
CA LEU A 63 2.67 0.53 -9.53
C LEU A 63 3.47 0.96 -8.29
N GLY A 64 3.48 2.26 -8.01
CA GLY A 64 3.91 2.82 -6.73
C GLY A 64 2.70 3.23 -5.89
N LEU A 65 2.85 3.20 -4.57
CA LEU A 65 1.83 3.64 -3.61
C LEU A 65 2.36 4.81 -2.79
N GLN A 66 1.53 5.82 -2.59
CA GLN A 66 1.83 6.95 -1.72
C GLN A 66 0.74 7.09 -0.66
N TYR A 67 1.14 7.19 0.61
CA TYR A 67 0.23 7.38 1.72
C TYR A 67 0.56 8.66 2.50
N GLY A 68 -0.41 9.56 2.62
CA GLY A 68 -0.21 10.85 3.30
C GLY A 68 0.63 11.86 2.52
N ILE A 69 0.72 11.73 1.19
CA ILE A 69 1.47 12.63 0.29
C ILE A 69 0.46 13.30 -0.67
N GLY A 70 0.66 14.59 -0.97
CA GLY A 70 -0.07 15.28 -2.05
C GLY A 70 -1.58 15.46 -1.85
N GLY A 71 -2.08 15.36 -0.62
CA GLY A 71 -3.52 15.44 -0.33
C GLY A 71 -4.15 16.81 -0.59
N GLN A 72 -5.41 16.81 -0.99
CA GLN A 72 -6.26 18.00 -1.13
C GLN A 72 -7.51 17.85 -0.25
N LEU A 73 -8.02 18.96 0.28
CA LEU A 73 -9.23 18.95 1.11
C LEU A 73 -10.40 18.33 0.34
N GLY A 74 -11.08 17.37 0.97
CA GLY A 74 -12.23 16.66 0.38
C GLY A 74 -11.86 15.50 -0.55
N VAL A 75 -10.57 15.23 -0.79
CA VAL A 75 -10.10 14.14 -1.65
C VAL A 75 -9.54 13.00 -0.81
N ALA A 76 -10.04 11.77 -1.02
CA ALA A 76 -9.60 10.59 -0.28
C ALA A 76 -8.41 9.87 -0.94
N ALA A 77 -8.29 9.93 -2.27
CA ALA A 77 -7.21 9.35 -3.05
C ALA A 77 -7.08 10.06 -4.40
N HIS A 78 -5.90 10.02 -5.02
CA HIS A 78 -5.67 10.55 -6.35
C HIS A 78 -4.75 9.61 -7.12
N TYR A 79 -4.90 9.58 -8.45
CA TYR A 79 -4.00 8.85 -9.35
C TYR A 79 -2.91 9.79 -9.84
N LEU A 80 -1.65 9.38 -9.67
CA LEU A 80 -0.51 10.04 -10.29
C LEU A 80 -0.11 9.24 -11.53
N PRO A 81 -0.29 9.80 -12.75
CA PRO A 81 0.20 9.14 -13.95
C PRO A 81 1.71 9.01 -13.92
N ALA A 82 2.24 8.00 -14.60
CA ALA A 82 3.68 7.82 -14.75
C ALA A 82 4.28 9.12 -15.32
N SER A 83 5.06 9.81 -14.47
CA SER A 83 5.88 10.93 -14.91
C SER A 83 7.08 10.32 -15.61
N ARG A 84 7.28 10.70 -16.88
CA ARG A 84 8.28 10.14 -17.78
C ARG A 84 9.70 10.36 -17.27
#